data_AF-A0A1Y5T1P5-F1
#
_entry.id   AF-A0A1Y5T1P5-F1
#
_cell.length_a   1.000
_cell.length_b   1.000
_cell.length_c   1.000
_cell.angle_alpha   90.00
_cell.angle_beta   90.00
_cell.angle_gamma   90.00
#
_symmetry.space_group_name_H-M   'P 1'
#
loop_
_entity.id
_entity.type
_entity.pdbx_description
1 polymer ?
#
loop_
_entity_poly.entity_id
_entity_poly.type
_entity_poly.pdbx_seq_one_letter_code
_entity_poly.pdbx_strand_id
1 'polypeptide(L)'
;MGIGFVALFVALLQLAAFYCAWCAVTSARTPQGAVGWVVFLLTAPYIGVISYLFLGHHRYRGYMVSRRSSAGVIESVRHYATAHAPLVRPRVDPTPFERIAEMPAVRGNALTPLIDGKATFDAIFAAVDAAQSYVLVQFFIVHDDDIGRAFRDRLIAAAGRGVSVRFMDDAIGSKALPPSFVNKMRRAGIKVADPFGARRRPRARFQINFRNHRKTVVVDGTVGFVGGLNVGDEYMGRDPTFGHWRDTHLEIHGPIVSQLQLVYVEDWHWSEDELIHEDLTWNVPEAEADTTALLVPTGPADRMETGALFFFAAISAARERIWIASPYCVPDTDVLTALKHAALAGRDVRVLVPDMIDHHIPWLAAFAYFDELRDAGVQIWRYRRGFMHQKVVLIDDDLAAIGTSNLDNRSFRLNFEAMVVGFDETFAARVAEFLEEDFGNATLSDSPLSAQGVRIRYGAPIARLFAPLL
;
A
#
# COMPACT_ATOMS: atom_id res chain seq x y z
N MET A 1 21.67 -21.13 -45.14
CA MET A 1 20.56 -21.02 -44.17
C MET A 1 20.67 -19.85 -43.17
N GLY A 2 21.76 -19.07 -43.10
CA GLY A 2 21.94 -18.04 -42.05
C GLY A 2 21.29 -16.67 -42.31
N ILE A 3 21.42 -16.10 -43.52
CA ILE A 3 21.06 -14.69 -43.77
C ILE A 3 19.54 -14.47 -43.80
N GLY A 4 18.77 -15.38 -44.42
CA GLY A 4 17.32 -15.28 -44.49
C GLY A 4 16.63 -15.41 -43.12
N PHE A 5 17.17 -16.24 -42.23
CA PHE A 5 16.66 -16.39 -40.87
C PHE A 5 16.92 -15.14 -40.02
N VAL A 6 18.12 -14.56 -40.12
CA VAL A 6 18.46 -13.31 -39.43
C VAL A 6 17.60 -12.15 -39.94
N ALA A 7 17.43 -12.01 -41.25
CA ALA A 7 16.57 -10.97 -41.83
C ALA A 7 15.10 -11.11 -41.38
N LEU A 8 14.57 -12.33 -41.36
CA LEU A 8 13.23 -12.61 -40.86
C LEU A 8 13.09 -12.28 -39.36
N PHE A 9 14.06 -12.66 -38.55
CA PHE A 9 14.06 -12.37 -37.12
C PHE A 9 14.07 -10.86 -36.84
N VAL A 10 14.93 -10.10 -37.53
CA VAL A 10 14.99 -8.64 -37.40
C VAL A 10 13.67 -8.00 -37.83
N ALA A 11 13.07 -8.46 -38.95
CA ALA A 11 11.78 -7.95 -39.41
C ALA A 11 10.66 -8.22 -38.38
N LEU A 12 10.59 -9.42 -37.82
CA LEU A 12 9.62 -9.77 -36.78
C LEU A 12 9.81 -8.95 -35.51
N LEU A 13 11.06 -8.73 -35.08
CA LEU A 13 11.37 -7.90 -33.91
C LEU A 13 10.95 -6.45 -34.12
N GLN A 14 11.19 -5.89 -35.32
CA GLN A 14 10.76 -4.52 -35.64
C GLN A 14 9.23 -4.40 -35.68
N LEU A 15 8.53 -5.37 -36.28
CA LEU A 15 7.06 -5.42 -36.23
C LEU A 15 6.54 -5.49 -34.78
N ALA A 16 7.17 -6.31 -33.93
CA ALA A 16 6.84 -6.38 -32.51
C ALA A 16 7.10 -5.05 -31.80
N ALA A 17 8.20 -4.36 -32.12
CA ALA A 17 8.52 -3.04 -31.57
C ALA A 17 7.49 -1.98 -31.98
N PHE A 18 7.09 -1.93 -33.26
CA PHE A 18 6.03 -1.03 -33.73
C PHE A 18 4.69 -1.33 -33.07
N TYR A 19 4.33 -2.61 -32.92
CA TYR A 19 3.11 -3.00 -32.22
C TYR A 19 3.15 -2.57 -30.75
N CYS A 20 4.25 -2.84 -30.04
CA CYS A 20 4.44 -2.42 -28.65
C CYS A 20 4.41 -0.89 -28.52
N ALA A 21 4.98 -0.16 -29.48
CA ALA A 21 4.98 1.31 -29.47
C ALA A 21 3.56 1.85 -29.67
N TRP A 22 2.77 1.25 -30.57
CA TRP A 22 1.35 1.56 -30.71
C TRP A 22 0.56 1.26 -29.43
N CYS A 23 0.83 0.13 -28.79
CA CYS A 23 0.26 -0.18 -27.48
C CYS A 23 0.66 0.86 -26.44
N ALA A 24 1.91 1.32 -26.42
CA ALA A 24 2.37 2.35 -25.48
C ALA A 24 1.60 3.66 -25.70
N VAL A 25 1.44 4.11 -26.95
CA VAL A 25 0.67 5.33 -27.29
C VAL A 25 -0.79 5.23 -26.82
N THR A 26 -1.42 4.07 -26.99
CA THR A 26 -2.85 3.88 -26.69
C THR A 26 -3.15 3.53 -25.24
N SER A 27 -2.14 3.14 -24.46
CA SER A 27 -2.32 2.64 -23.10
C SER A 27 -1.49 3.32 -22.02
N ALA A 28 -0.49 4.13 -22.37
CA ALA A 28 0.30 4.88 -21.40
C ALA A 28 -0.58 5.92 -20.68
N ARG A 29 -0.35 6.05 -19.37
CA ARG A 29 -1.07 7.00 -18.51
C ARG A 29 -0.67 8.45 -18.75
N THR A 30 0.59 8.69 -19.11
CA THR A 30 1.11 10.04 -19.38
C THR A 30 1.70 10.12 -20.78
N PRO A 31 1.58 11.29 -21.45
CA PRO A 31 2.24 11.52 -22.74
C PRO A 31 3.76 11.31 -22.66
N GLN A 32 4.40 11.74 -21.56
CA GLN A 32 5.84 11.60 -21.36
C GLN A 32 6.27 10.14 -21.26
N GLY A 33 5.52 9.31 -20.52
CA GLY A 33 5.76 7.87 -20.43
C GLY A 33 5.55 7.16 -21.78
N ALA A 34 4.53 7.58 -22.54
CA ALA A 34 4.27 7.07 -23.89
C ALA A 34 5.46 7.36 -24.82
N VAL A 35 5.93 8.61 -24.84
CA VAL A 35 7.09 9.03 -25.65
C VAL A 35 8.33 8.24 -25.26
N GLY A 36 8.61 8.08 -23.96
CA GLY A 36 9.74 7.30 -23.46
C GLY A 36 9.72 5.85 -23.98
N TRP A 37 8.58 5.17 -23.87
CA TRP A 37 8.42 3.81 -24.38
C TRP A 37 8.53 3.73 -25.91
N VAL A 38 7.89 4.64 -26.65
CA VAL A 38 7.94 4.67 -28.11
C VAL A 38 9.38 4.85 -28.60
N VAL A 39 10.11 5.83 -28.08
CA VAL A 39 11.50 6.07 -28.46
C VAL A 39 12.35 4.86 -28.11
N PHE A 40 12.22 4.29 -26.91
CA PHE A 40 13.01 3.14 -26.49
C PHE A 40 12.74 1.88 -27.32
N LEU A 41 11.48 1.61 -27.63
CA LEU A 41 11.06 0.48 -28.45
C LEU A 41 11.60 0.58 -29.88
N LEU A 42 11.56 1.75 -30.49
CA LEU A 42 12.00 1.94 -31.88
C LEU A 42 13.52 2.02 -32.02
N THR A 43 14.23 2.59 -31.03
CA THR A 43 15.69 2.77 -31.09
C THR A 43 16.47 1.55 -30.61
N ALA A 44 15.94 0.82 -29.62
CA ALA A 44 16.62 -0.34 -29.02
C ALA A 44 15.69 -1.56 -28.92
N PRO A 45 15.10 -2.05 -30.03
CA PRO A 45 14.00 -3.01 -30.01
C PRO A 45 14.34 -4.35 -29.32
N TYR A 46 15.59 -4.80 -29.38
CA TYR A 46 16.04 -6.03 -28.70
C TYR A 46 15.83 -5.98 -27.18
N ILE A 47 16.09 -4.83 -26.57
CA ILE A 47 15.93 -4.62 -25.13
C ILE A 47 14.55 -4.03 -24.84
N GLY A 48 14.10 -3.09 -25.67
CA GLY A 48 12.85 -2.37 -25.53
C GLY A 48 11.64 -3.29 -25.56
N VAL A 49 11.55 -4.23 -26.51
CA VAL A 49 10.41 -5.15 -26.60
C VAL A 49 10.36 -6.05 -25.37
N ILE A 50 11.50 -6.63 -24.96
CA ILE A 50 11.58 -7.45 -23.75
C ILE A 50 11.16 -6.63 -22.53
N SER A 51 11.72 -5.44 -22.36
CA SER A 51 11.41 -4.57 -21.23
C SER A 51 9.93 -4.16 -21.21
N TYR A 52 9.34 -3.85 -22.36
CA TYR A 52 7.93 -3.46 -22.47
C TYR A 52 6.99 -4.61 -22.11
N LEU A 53 7.35 -5.85 -22.43
CA LEU A 53 6.55 -7.01 -22.03
C LEU A 53 6.41 -7.10 -20.51
N PHE A 54 7.48 -6.85 -19.75
CA PHE A 54 7.47 -6.93 -18.28
C PHE A 54 7.04 -5.64 -17.57
N LEU A 55 7.33 -4.47 -18.17
CA LEU A 55 7.19 -3.18 -17.50
C LEU A 55 6.20 -2.21 -18.15
N GLY A 56 5.89 -2.42 -19.44
CA GLY A 56 5.09 -1.48 -20.24
C GLY A 56 3.57 -1.67 -20.13
N HIS A 57 3.12 -2.80 -19.58
CA HIS A 57 1.70 -3.07 -19.41
C HIS A 57 1.13 -2.35 -18.20
N HIS A 58 0.24 -1.37 -18.44
CA HIS A 58 -0.38 -0.60 -17.37
C HIS A 58 -1.71 -1.20 -16.84
N ARG A 59 -2.47 -1.94 -17.66
CA ARG A 59 -3.85 -2.29 -17.30
C ARG A 59 -3.97 -3.69 -16.69
N TYR A 60 -4.31 -3.73 -15.41
CA TYR A 60 -4.57 -4.96 -14.67
C TYR A 60 -6.02 -5.46 -14.84
N ARG A 61 -6.39 -5.84 -16.07
CA ARG A 61 -7.79 -6.16 -16.43
C ARG A 61 -8.41 -7.35 -15.68
N GLY A 62 -7.61 -8.29 -15.17
CA GLY A 62 -8.11 -9.50 -14.50
C GLY A 62 -8.76 -9.24 -13.13
N TYR A 63 -8.30 -8.22 -12.40
CA TYR A 63 -8.84 -7.87 -11.07
C TYR A 63 -10.21 -7.20 -11.15
N MET A 64 -10.48 -6.41 -12.20
CA MET A 64 -11.81 -5.85 -12.46
C MET A 64 -12.90 -6.93 -12.70
N VAL A 65 -12.51 -8.13 -13.16
CA VAL A 65 -13.45 -9.26 -13.32
C VAL A 65 -13.77 -9.90 -11.96
N SER A 66 -12.78 -10.02 -11.08
CA SER A 66 -12.94 -10.47 -9.68
C SER A 66 -13.91 -9.57 -8.89
N ARG A 67 -13.83 -8.25 -9.11
CA ARG A 67 -14.77 -7.28 -8.53
C ARG A 67 -16.22 -7.47 -9.00
N ARG A 68 -16.44 -7.91 -10.24
CA ARG A 68 -17.78 -8.12 -10.81
C ARG A 68 -18.42 -9.43 -10.38
N SER A 69 -17.63 -10.49 -10.20
CA SER A 69 -18.12 -11.77 -9.66
C SER A 69 -18.50 -11.67 -8.18
N SER A 70 -17.99 -10.66 -7.46
CA SER A 70 -18.30 -10.39 -6.05
C SER A 70 -19.54 -9.53 -5.84
N ALA A 71 -20.36 -9.28 -6.87
CA ALA A 71 -21.46 -8.31 -6.82
C ALA A 71 -22.45 -8.54 -5.65
N GLY A 72 -22.78 -9.80 -5.33
CA GLY A 72 -23.68 -10.12 -4.20
C GLY A 72 -23.06 -9.83 -2.82
N VAL A 73 -21.74 -10.01 -2.68
CA VAL A 73 -21.00 -9.65 -1.46
C VAL A 73 -20.93 -8.14 -1.32
N ILE A 74 -20.64 -7.43 -2.42
CA ILE A 74 -20.62 -5.97 -2.46
C ILE A 74 -22.00 -5.39 -2.10
N GLU A 75 -23.08 -5.98 -2.60
CA GLU A 75 -24.44 -5.56 -2.26
C GLU A 75 -24.74 -5.77 -0.77
N SER A 76 -24.34 -6.90 -0.21
CA SER A 76 -24.47 -7.19 1.22
C SER A 76 -23.70 -6.19 2.08
N VAL A 77 -22.45 -5.89 1.71
CA VAL A 77 -21.61 -4.88 2.38
C VAL A 77 -22.21 -3.48 2.23
N ARG A 78 -22.75 -3.12 1.07
CA ARG A 78 -23.43 -1.82 0.86
C ARG A 78 -24.70 -1.71 1.69
N HIS A 79 -25.51 -2.76 1.74
CA HIS A 79 -26.74 -2.78 2.53
C HIS A 79 -26.42 -2.62 4.02
N TYR A 80 -25.46 -3.40 4.50
CA TYR A 80 -24.96 -3.32 5.86
C TYR A 80 -24.37 -1.94 6.17
N ALA A 81 -23.62 -1.35 5.25
CA ALA A 81 -23.07 -0.02 5.44
C ALA A 81 -24.14 1.09 5.40
N THR A 82 -25.26 0.88 4.70
CA THR A 82 -26.41 1.81 4.75
C THR A 82 -27.03 1.80 6.15
N ALA A 83 -27.10 0.64 6.80
CA ALA A 83 -27.55 0.53 8.19
C ALA A 83 -26.59 1.21 9.19
N HIS A 84 -25.30 1.29 8.84
CA HIS A 84 -24.25 1.93 9.64
C HIS A 84 -23.82 3.27 9.03
N ALA A 85 -24.72 4.00 8.40
CA ALA A 85 -24.41 5.34 7.91
C ALA A 85 -24.10 6.29 9.08
N PRO A 86 -23.18 7.26 8.94
CA PRO A 86 -22.89 8.24 9.98
C PRO A 86 -24.15 8.99 10.41
N LEU A 87 -24.45 9.02 11.72
CA LEU A 87 -25.60 9.77 12.26
C LEU A 87 -25.39 11.29 12.14
N VAL A 88 -24.13 11.72 12.27
CA VAL A 88 -23.70 13.10 12.10
C VAL A 88 -22.74 13.14 10.92
N ARG A 89 -22.95 14.10 10.01
CA ARG A 89 -22.02 14.28 8.89
C ARG A 89 -20.65 14.71 9.44
N PRO A 90 -19.56 14.02 9.09
CA PRO A 90 -18.24 14.43 9.55
C PRO A 90 -17.86 15.82 9.01
N ARG A 91 -16.96 16.51 9.72
CA ARG A 91 -16.49 17.86 9.35
C ARG A 91 -15.76 17.88 8.01
N VAL A 92 -14.96 16.85 7.75
CA VAL A 92 -14.39 16.56 6.43
C VAL A 92 -15.40 15.74 5.64
N ASP A 93 -15.75 16.18 4.43
CA ASP A 93 -16.70 15.48 3.57
C ASP A 93 -16.14 14.10 3.16
N PRO A 94 -16.76 12.97 3.55
CA PRO A 94 -16.28 11.65 3.18
C PRO A 94 -16.48 11.34 1.70
N THR A 95 -17.37 12.07 1.01
CA THR A 95 -17.83 11.76 -0.36
C THR A 95 -16.68 11.51 -1.35
N PRO A 96 -15.61 12.33 -1.44
CA PRO A 96 -14.50 12.05 -2.35
C PRO A 96 -13.82 10.71 -2.05
N PHE A 97 -13.61 10.39 -0.78
CA PHE A 97 -13.00 9.12 -0.34
C PHE A 97 -13.92 7.93 -0.65
N GLU A 98 -15.23 8.07 -0.43
CA GLU A 98 -16.20 7.02 -0.75
C GLU A 98 -16.23 6.70 -2.25
N ARG A 99 -16.10 7.73 -3.10
CA ARG A 99 -16.02 7.57 -4.56
C ARG A 99 -14.72 6.91 -5.00
N ILE A 100 -13.61 7.18 -4.32
CA ILE A 100 -12.32 6.54 -4.57
C ILE A 100 -12.37 5.06 -4.15
N ALA A 101 -12.89 4.79 -2.94
CA ALA A 101 -12.99 3.44 -2.38
C ALA A 101 -14.05 2.56 -3.06
N GLU A 102 -15.05 3.20 -3.69
CA GLU A 102 -16.32 2.60 -4.12
C GLU A 102 -17.11 1.99 -2.95
N MET A 103 -16.84 2.42 -1.72
CA MET A 103 -17.47 1.98 -0.47
C MET A 103 -17.88 3.19 0.37
N PRO A 104 -19.01 3.14 1.11
CA PRO A 104 -19.44 4.24 1.98
C PRO A 104 -18.64 4.27 3.29
N ALA A 105 -18.55 5.44 3.91
CA ALA A 105 -18.10 5.56 5.29
C ALA A 105 -19.14 4.95 6.23
N VAL A 106 -18.67 4.29 7.29
CA VAL A 106 -19.51 3.59 8.27
C VAL A 106 -19.21 4.08 9.69
N ARG A 107 -20.22 4.18 10.54
CA ARG A 107 -20.08 4.46 12.00
C ARG A 107 -19.88 3.17 12.80
N GLY A 108 -19.85 3.27 14.13
CA GLY A 108 -19.81 2.10 15.01
C GLY A 108 -18.46 1.41 15.07
N ASN A 109 -17.35 2.10 14.80
CA ASN A 109 -16.02 1.49 14.78
C ASN A 109 -15.16 1.89 15.99
N ALA A 110 -14.16 1.07 16.30
CA ALA A 110 -13.05 1.45 17.15
C ALA A 110 -11.75 1.31 16.37
N LEU A 111 -10.94 2.36 16.37
CA LEU A 111 -9.65 2.43 15.69
C LEU A 111 -8.55 2.61 16.73
N THR A 112 -7.69 1.60 16.89
CA THR A 112 -6.62 1.60 17.89
C THR A 112 -5.26 1.54 17.20
N PRO A 113 -4.49 2.64 17.18
CA PRO A 113 -3.11 2.62 16.71
C PRO A 113 -2.25 1.68 17.56
N LEU A 114 -1.52 0.79 16.89
CA LEU A 114 -0.52 -0.09 17.46
C LEU A 114 0.86 0.43 17.04
N ILE A 115 1.59 0.97 18.00
CA ILE A 115 2.90 1.57 17.78
C ILE A 115 3.97 0.48 17.82
N ASP A 116 4.73 0.37 16.73
CA ASP A 116 5.85 -0.55 16.53
C ASP A 116 5.48 -2.04 16.53
N GLY A 117 6.49 -2.89 16.30
CA GLY A 117 6.31 -4.32 16.13
C GLY A 117 5.73 -5.03 17.35
N LYS A 118 6.17 -4.65 18.56
CA LYS A 118 5.73 -5.35 19.77
C LYS A 118 4.23 -5.22 20.00
N ALA A 119 3.67 -4.00 19.98
CA ALA A 119 2.23 -3.80 20.17
C ALA A 119 1.44 -4.50 19.05
N THR A 120 1.95 -4.42 17.82
CA THR A 120 1.33 -5.02 16.64
C THR A 120 1.24 -6.54 16.73
N PHE A 121 2.38 -7.22 16.92
CA PHE A 121 2.42 -8.67 16.93
C PHE A 121 1.83 -9.27 18.20
N ASP A 122 1.91 -8.60 19.35
CA ASP A 122 1.22 -9.05 20.56
C ASP A 122 -0.30 -9.09 20.32
N ALA A 123 -0.88 -8.05 19.71
CA ALA A 123 -2.30 -7.97 19.39
C ALA A 123 -2.72 -9.00 18.32
N ILE A 124 -1.97 -9.10 17.22
CA ILE A 124 -2.24 -10.08 16.15
C ILE A 124 -2.16 -11.50 16.71
N PHE A 125 -1.14 -11.82 17.52
CA PHE A 125 -1.00 -13.15 18.10
C PHE A 125 -2.13 -13.47 19.06
N ALA A 126 -2.52 -12.52 19.92
CA ALA A 126 -3.67 -12.70 20.81
C ALA A 126 -4.97 -12.97 20.04
N ALA A 127 -5.22 -12.24 18.95
CA ALA A 127 -6.40 -12.45 18.11
C ALA A 127 -6.38 -13.82 17.42
N VAL A 128 -5.25 -14.23 16.84
CA VAL A 128 -5.10 -15.55 16.18
C VAL A 128 -5.22 -16.70 17.20
N ASP A 129 -4.68 -16.51 18.40
CA ASP A 129 -4.76 -17.51 19.47
C ASP A 129 -6.22 -17.64 19.99
N ALA A 130 -7.01 -16.56 19.95
CA ALA A 130 -8.43 -16.54 20.32
C ALA A 130 -9.41 -16.96 19.20
N ALA A 131 -8.95 -17.04 17.95
CA ALA A 131 -9.78 -17.31 16.78
C ALA A 131 -10.64 -18.59 16.92
N GLN A 132 -11.91 -18.49 16.53
CA GLN A 132 -12.94 -19.53 16.64
C GLN A 132 -13.32 -20.13 15.28
N SER A 133 -13.38 -19.31 14.22
CA SER A 133 -14.01 -19.66 12.94
C SER A 133 -13.02 -19.58 11.79
N TYR A 134 -12.39 -18.42 11.58
CA TYR A 134 -11.43 -18.24 10.49
C TYR A 134 -10.39 -17.15 10.74
N VAL A 135 -9.26 -17.27 10.04
CA VAL A 135 -8.18 -16.29 10.02
C VAL A 135 -7.75 -16.06 8.57
N LEU A 136 -7.84 -14.81 8.12
CA LEU A 136 -7.44 -14.37 6.78
C LEU A 136 -6.16 -13.54 6.91
N VAL A 137 -5.09 -13.91 6.22
CA VAL A 137 -3.76 -13.29 6.37
C VAL A 137 -3.18 -12.92 5.03
N GLN A 138 -2.71 -11.69 4.93
CA GLN A 138 -2.02 -11.17 3.76
C GLN A 138 -0.85 -10.29 4.18
N PHE A 139 0.34 -10.54 3.65
CA PHE A 139 1.52 -9.70 3.88
C PHE A 139 2.38 -9.57 2.62
N PHE A 140 3.05 -8.43 2.46
CA PHE A 140 4.01 -8.23 1.37
C PHE A 140 5.30 -9.02 1.62
N ILE A 141 5.89 -8.89 2.81
CA ILE A 141 7.10 -9.63 3.23
C ILE A 141 6.76 -10.57 4.38
N VAL A 142 7.23 -11.81 4.28
CA VAL A 142 7.31 -12.75 5.38
C VAL A 142 8.70 -13.38 5.38
N HIS A 143 9.36 -13.33 6.53
CA HIS A 143 10.66 -13.96 6.76
C HIS A 143 10.54 -15.28 7.53
N ASP A 144 11.48 -16.20 7.30
CA ASP A 144 11.63 -17.41 8.14
C ASP A 144 12.62 -17.11 9.27
N ASP A 145 12.20 -16.22 10.16
CA ASP A 145 12.93 -15.79 11.36
C ASP A 145 12.07 -16.05 12.61
N ASP A 146 12.43 -15.50 13.78
CA ASP A 146 11.75 -15.85 15.02
C ASP A 146 10.29 -15.39 15.03
N ILE A 147 10.00 -14.17 14.55
CA ILE A 147 8.63 -13.66 14.42
C ILE A 147 7.86 -14.43 13.35
N GLY A 148 8.45 -14.66 12.18
CA GLY A 148 7.80 -15.42 11.12
C GLY A 148 7.44 -16.84 11.52
N ARG A 149 8.36 -17.55 12.20
CA ARG A 149 8.08 -18.89 12.75
C ARG A 149 7.02 -18.86 13.83
N ALA A 150 7.06 -17.88 14.75
CA ALA A 150 6.07 -17.73 15.80
C ALA A 150 4.67 -17.48 15.22
N PHE A 151 4.56 -16.66 14.18
CA PHE A 151 3.31 -16.40 13.48
C PHE A 151 2.79 -17.65 12.77
N ARG A 152 3.65 -18.32 11.99
CA ARG A 152 3.32 -19.59 11.32
C ARG A 152 2.81 -20.64 12.29
N ASP A 153 3.51 -20.84 13.40
CA ASP A 153 3.18 -21.91 14.34
C ASP A 153 1.85 -21.62 15.08
N ARG A 154 1.49 -20.35 15.28
CA ARG A 154 0.14 -19.95 15.76
C ARG A 154 -0.96 -20.19 14.74
N LEU A 155 -0.72 -19.85 13.47
CA LEU A 155 -1.66 -20.17 12.39
C LEU A 155 -1.88 -21.69 12.26
N ILE A 156 -0.81 -22.48 12.41
CA ILE A 156 -0.89 -23.95 12.44
C ILE A 156 -1.71 -24.42 13.66
N ALA A 157 -1.48 -23.83 14.83
CA ALA A 157 -2.23 -24.15 16.04
C ALA A 157 -3.73 -23.83 15.87
N ALA A 158 -4.07 -22.68 15.28
CA ALA A 158 -5.45 -22.32 14.96
C ALA A 158 -6.10 -23.32 14.00
N ALA A 159 -5.41 -23.68 12.92
CA ALA A 159 -5.89 -24.73 12.00
C ALA A 159 -6.10 -26.07 12.71
N GLY A 160 -5.22 -26.43 13.65
CA GLY A 160 -5.36 -27.63 14.48
C GLY A 160 -6.57 -27.61 15.41
N ARG A 161 -7.09 -26.43 15.78
CA ARG A 161 -8.36 -26.26 16.52
C ARG A 161 -9.60 -26.33 15.62
N GLY A 162 -9.43 -26.44 14.30
CA GLY A 162 -10.52 -26.44 13.33
C GLY A 162 -10.82 -25.07 12.71
N VAL A 163 -10.04 -24.03 13.03
CA VAL A 163 -10.18 -22.69 12.45
C VAL A 163 -9.77 -22.71 10.98
N SER A 164 -10.58 -22.13 10.09
CA SER A 164 -10.24 -22.02 8.67
C SER A 164 -9.20 -20.93 8.44
N VAL A 165 -7.98 -21.31 8.05
CA VAL A 165 -6.89 -20.34 7.83
C VAL A 165 -6.57 -20.21 6.35
N ARG A 166 -6.57 -18.97 5.86
CA ARG A 166 -6.16 -18.59 4.50
C ARG A 166 -5.01 -17.59 4.56
N PHE A 167 -3.98 -17.85 3.77
CA PHE A 167 -2.73 -17.08 3.80
C PHE A 167 -2.29 -16.69 2.39
N MET A 168 -1.93 -15.42 2.22
CA MET A 168 -1.36 -14.84 1.01
C MET A 168 -0.07 -14.09 1.32
N ASP A 169 0.94 -14.31 0.50
CA ASP A 169 2.20 -13.55 0.47
C ASP A 169 2.46 -12.98 -0.93
N ASP A 170 3.26 -11.92 -1.01
CA ASP A 170 3.69 -11.39 -2.31
C ASP A 170 4.94 -12.13 -2.84
N ALA A 171 4.92 -12.48 -4.13
CA ALA A 171 5.99 -13.24 -4.77
C ALA A 171 7.37 -12.57 -4.77
N ILE A 172 7.42 -11.24 -4.79
CA ILE A 172 8.68 -10.49 -4.83
C ILE A 172 9.09 -10.10 -3.42
N GLY A 173 8.15 -9.59 -2.62
CA GLY A 173 8.41 -9.24 -1.22
C GLY A 173 8.88 -10.46 -0.41
N SER A 174 8.22 -11.60 -0.59
CA SER A 174 8.51 -12.85 0.12
C SER A 174 9.36 -13.83 -0.68
N LYS A 175 10.13 -13.37 -1.67
CA LYS A 175 10.99 -14.24 -2.51
C LYS A 175 12.02 -15.07 -1.71
N ALA A 176 12.39 -14.60 -0.52
CA ALA A 176 13.34 -15.25 0.37
C ALA A 176 12.69 -16.32 1.28
N LEU A 177 11.36 -16.38 1.32
CA LEU A 177 10.62 -17.35 2.13
C LEU A 177 10.80 -18.76 1.54
N PRO A 178 11.35 -19.72 2.28
CA PRO A 178 11.65 -21.03 1.73
C PRO A 178 10.36 -21.85 1.51
N PRO A 179 10.29 -22.69 0.46
CA PRO A 179 9.13 -23.55 0.21
C PRO A 179 8.79 -24.48 1.39
N SER A 180 9.78 -24.85 2.22
CA SER A 180 9.58 -25.65 3.43
C SER A 180 8.67 -24.98 4.45
N PHE A 181 8.78 -23.65 4.61
CA PHE A 181 7.93 -22.86 5.51
C PHE A 181 6.47 -22.96 5.09
N VAL A 182 6.18 -22.68 3.82
CA VAL A 182 4.84 -22.72 3.25
C VAL A 182 4.29 -24.16 3.20
N ASN A 183 5.13 -25.15 2.87
CA ASN A 183 4.71 -26.56 2.85
C ASN A 183 4.38 -27.10 4.25
N LYS A 184 4.97 -26.55 5.32
CA LYS A 184 4.57 -26.86 6.69
C LYS A 184 3.13 -26.38 6.96
N MET A 185 2.81 -25.14 6.54
CA MET A 185 1.46 -24.58 6.66
C MET A 185 0.42 -25.38 5.87
N ARG A 186 0.71 -25.69 4.60
CA ARG A 186 -0.19 -26.48 3.75
C ARG A 186 -0.48 -27.88 4.33
N ARG A 187 0.53 -28.55 4.88
CA ARG A 187 0.37 -29.86 5.54
C ARG A 187 -0.48 -29.79 6.81
N ALA A 188 -0.54 -28.64 7.48
CA ALA A 188 -1.41 -28.41 8.62
C ALA A 188 -2.85 -28.03 8.24
N GLY A 189 -3.20 -28.04 6.94
CA GLY A 189 -4.55 -27.71 6.46
C GLY A 189 -4.77 -26.24 6.09
N ILE A 190 -3.76 -25.38 6.25
CA ILE A 190 -3.84 -23.97 5.87
C ILE A 190 -3.90 -23.83 4.34
N LYS A 191 -4.85 -23.05 3.84
CA LYS A 191 -4.92 -22.69 2.42
C LYS A 191 -3.92 -21.57 2.16
N VAL A 192 -2.88 -21.86 1.38
CA VAL A 192 -1.86 -20.87 1.01
C VAL A 192 -1.92 -20.61 -0.49
N ALA A 193 -2.14 -19.36 -0.87
CA ALA A 193 -2.22 -18.95 -2.26
C ALA A 193 -0.90 -19.20 -3.03
N ASP A 194 -0.98 -19.27 -4.36
CA ASP A 194 0.18 -19.25 -5.25
C ASP A 194 0.61 -17.79 -5.51
N PRO A 195 1.73 -17.32 -4.94
CA PRO A 195 2.09 -15.89 -4.97
C PRO A 195 2.36 -15.37 -6.39
N PHE A 196 2.76 -16.24 -7.34
CA PHE A 196 2.97 -15.86 -8.74
C PHE A 196 1.69 -15.95 -9.59
N GLY A 197 0.63 -16.59 -9.07
CA GLY A 197 -0.53 -17.02 -9.85
C GLY A 197 -0.14 -17.85 -11.08
N ALA A 198 1.11 -18.33 -11.18
CA ALA A 198 1.70 -18.84 -12.42
C ALA A 198 1.09 -20.18 -12.81
N ARG A 199 0.60 -20.95 -11.83
CA ARG A 199 -0.11 -22.20 -12.08
C ARG A 199 -1.43 -21.97 -12.81
N ARG A 200 -2.11 -20.84 -12.58
CA ARG A 200 -3.46 -20.56 -13.09
C ARG A 200 -3.49 -19.49 -14.19
N ARG A 201 -2.52 -18.58 -14.21
CA ARG A 201 -2.49 -17.40 -15.11
C ARG A 201 -1.09 -17.23 -15.72
N PRO A 202 -0.78 -17.91 -16.84
CA PRO A 202 0.52 -17.84 -17.51
C PRO A 202 0.99 -16.42 -17.84
N ARG A 203 0.07 -15.47 -18.06
CA ARG A 203 0.39 -14.05 -18.35
C ARG A 203 0.81 -13.25 -17.10
N ALA A 204 0.51 -13.73 -15.88
CA ALA A 204 0.93 -13.09 -14.63
C ALA A 204 2.46 -13.01 -14.49
N ARG A 205 3.21 -13.89 -15.17
CA ARG A 205 4.68 -13.86 -15.22
C ARG A 205 5.28 -12.56 -15.77
N PHE A 206 4.50 -11.80 -16.54
CA PHE A 206 4.91 -10.52 -17.13
C PHE A 206 4.43 -9.31 -16.33
N GLN A 207 3.84 -9.52 -15.14
CA GLN A 207 3.22 -8.49 -14.30
C GLN A 207 4.06 -8.23 -13.03
N ILE A 208 5.38 -8.26 -13.16
CA ILE A 208 6.34 -8.12 -12.06
C ILE A 208 6.16 -6.78 -11.33
N ASN A 209 5.77 -5.72 -12.05
CA ASN A 209 5.64 -4.39 -11.45
C ASN A 209 4.49 -4.24 -10.46
N PHE A 210 3.40 -5.00 -10.61
CA PHE A 210 2.21 -4.88 -9.78
C PHE A 210 2.30 -5.79 -8.56
N ARG A 211 2.38 -5.21 -7.37
CA ARG A 211 2.60 -5.95 -6.13
C ARG A 211 1.46 -5.79 -5.18
N ASN A 212 1.14 -6.84 -4.42
CA ASN A 212 0.22 -6.70 -3.32
C ASN A 212 1.01 -6.21 -2.10
N HIS A 213 0.85 -4.93 -1.76
CA HIS A 213 1.59 -4.30 -0.66
C HIS A 213 0.73 -4.20 0.62
N ARG A 214 -0.45 -4.82 0.63
CA ARG A 214 -1.34 -4.84 1.79
C ARG A 214 -0.79 -5.78 2.87
N LYS A 215 -1.04 -5.40 4.12
CA LYS A 215 -0.66 -6.13 5.33
C LYS A 215 -1.91 -6.21 6.16
N THR A 216 -2.65 -7.30 5.98
CA THR A 216 -4.03 -7.46 6.46
C THR A 216 -4.14 -8.74 7.25
N VAL A 217 -4.70 -8.67 8.45
CA VAL A 217 -5.17 -9.85 9.19
C VAL A 217 -6.62 -9.62 9.58
N VAL A 218 -7.50 -10.57 9.27
CA VAL A 218 -8.89 -10.56 9.73
C VAL A 218 -9.15 -11.83 10.51
N VAL A 219 -9.68 -11.71 11.72
CA VAL A 219 -10.04 -12.84 12.58
C VAL A 219 -11.53 -12.83 12.83
N ASP A 220 -12.19 -13.94 12.49
CA ASP A 220 -13.62 -14.22 12.68
C ASP A 220 -14.60 -13.16 12.11
N GLY A 221 -14.09 -12.20 11.33
CA GLY A 221 -14.84 -11.06 10.83
C GLY A 221 -15.12 -10.00 11.89
N THR A 222 -14.55 -10.12 13.10
CA THR A 222 -14.84 -9.23 14.23
C THR A 222 -13.70 -8.27 14.53
N VAL A 223 -12.45 -8.68 14.27
CA VAL A 223 -11.26 -7.83 14.41
C VAL A 223 -10.43 -7.87 13.13
N GLY A 224 -9.95 -6.70 12.74
CA GLY A 224 -9.05 -6.50 11.61
C GLY A 224 -7.75 -5.83 12.04
N PHE A 225 -6.68 -6.08 11.28
CA PHE A 225 -5.38 -5.44 11.43
C PHE A 225 -4.91 -4.95 10.07
N VAL A 226 -4.49 -3.70 9.98
CA VAL A 226 -3.95 -3.09 8.76
C VAL A 226 -2.92 -2.00 9.07
N GLY A 227 -1.83 -1.93 8.28
CA GLY A 227 -0.80 -0.90 8.50
C GLY A 227 0.53 -1.19 7.83
N GLY A 228 1.62 -0.60 8.34
CA GLY A 228 2.91 -0.57 7.64
C GLY A 228 3.85 -1.77 7.85
N LEU A 229 3.69 -2.55 8.93
CA LEU A 229 4.61 -3.60 9.33
C LEU A 229 4.45 -4.91 8.51
N ASN A 230 5.57 -5.49 8.10
CA ASN A 230 5.61 -6.86 7.59
C ASN A 230 6.01 -7.85 8.70
N VAL A 231 6.07 -9.14 8.35
CA VAL A 231 6.44 -10.22 9.29
C VAL A 231 7.94 -10.50 9.20
N GLY A 232 8.70 -9.96 10.15
CA GLY A 232 10.14 -10.18 10.29
C GLY A 232 10.72 -9.58 11.59
N ASP A 233 11.90 -10.00 11.99
CA ASP A 233 12.59 -9.58 13.21
C ASP A 233 13.04 -8.11 13.15
N GLU A 234 13.28 -7.55 11.96
CA GLU A 234 13.61 -6.13 11.79
C GLU A 234 12.48 -5.21 12.27
N TYR A 235 11.22 -5.61 12.07
CA TYR A 235 10.03 -4.87 12.51
C TYR A 235 9.86 -4.86 14.03
N MET A 236 10.54 -5.78 14.73
CA MET A 236 10.64 -5.79 16.20
C MET A 236 11.81 -4.96 16.72
N GLY A 237 12.52 -4.25 15.84
CA GLY A 237 13.72 -3.49 16.15
C GLY A 237 14.92 -4.37 16.51
N ARG A 238 14.95 -5.63 16.02
CA ARG A 238 16.04 -6.59 16.29
C ARG A 238 17.14 -6.57 15.23
N ASP A 239 16.97 -5.81 14.14
CA ASP A 239 18.00 -5.63 13.14
C ASP A 239 19.04 -4.60 13.63
N PRO A 240 20.34 -4.94 13.70
CA PRO A 240 21.37 -4.04 14.22
C PRO A 240 21.69 -2.86 13.29
N THR A 241 21.33 -2.94 12.01
CA THR A 241 21.49 -1.87 11.02
C THR A 241 20.40 -0.83 11.18
N PHE A 242 19.14 -1.28 11.30
CA PHE A 242 17.99 -0.37 11.41
C PHE A 242 17.74 0.11 12.84
N GLY A 243 18.09 -0.71 13.83
CA GLY A 243 17.78 -0.45 15.23
C GLY A 243 16.27 -0.35 15.44
N HIS A 244 15.82 0.74 16.06
CA HIS A 244 14.40 0.97 16.28
C HIS A 244 13.64 1.11 14.95
N TRP A 245 12.66 0.24 14.72
CA TRP A 245 11.78 0.29 13.55
C TRP A 245 10.47 0.97 13.93
N ARG A 246 10.37 2.26 13.61
CA ARG A 246 9.20 3.09 13.92
C ARG A 246 8.15 2.96 12.83
N ASP A 247 7.08 2.24 13.12
CA ASP A 247 5.96 2.03 12.18
C ASP A 247 4.64 1.94 12.96
N THR A 248 3.51 2.05 12.26
CA THR A 248 2.18 2.09 12.87
C THR A 248 1.26 1.09 12.18
N HIS A 249 0.66 0.21 12.97
CA HIS A 249 -0.44 -0.65 12.56
C HIS A 249 -1.75 -0.17 13.20
N LEU A 250 -2.87 -0.64 12.70
CA LEU A 250 -4.18 -0.31 13.23
C LEU A 250 -4.92 -1.60 13.54
N GLU A 251 -5.36 -1.75 14.78
CA GLU A 251 -6.40 -2.70 15.16
C GLU A 251 -7.76 -2.03 14.99
N ILE A 252 -8.65 -2.70 14.26
CA ILE A 252 -9.98 -2.20 13.96
C ILE A 252 -11.06 -3.19 14.41
N HIS A 253 -12.10 -2.63 15.02
CA HIS A 253 -13.33 -3.34 15.38
C HIS A 253 -14.53 -2.61 14.79
N GLY A 254 -15.62 -3.34 14.59
CA GLY A 254 -16.88 -2.79 14.09
C GLY A 254 -17.09 -2.98 12.59
N PRO A 255 -18.10 -2.29 12.02
CA PRO A 255 -18.51 -2.43 10.62
C PRO A 255 -17.39 -2.31 9.58
N ILE A 256 -16.32 -1.56 9.86
CA ILE A 256 -15.17 -1.40 8.96
C ILE A 256 -14.42 -2.71 8.69
N VAL A 257 -14.49 -3.69 9.61
CA VAL A 257 -13.86 -5.01 9.41
C VAL A 257 -14.42 -5.71 8.18
N SER A 258 -15.73 -5.56 7.90
CA SER A 258 -16.34 -6.09 6.67
C SER A 258 -15.78 -5.48 5.40
N GLN A 259 -15.35 -4.20 5.42
CA GLN A 259 -14.71 -3.58 4.27
C GLN A 259 -13.30 -4.15 4.04
N LEU A 260 -12.53 -4.35 5.12
CA LEU A 260 -11.20 -4.97 5.06
C LEU A 260 -11.27 -6.42 4.58
N GLN A 261 -12.27 -7.15 5.08
CA GLN A 261 -12.57 -8.50 4.64
C GLN A 261 -12.94 -8.55 3.15
N LEU A 262 -13.78 -7.63 2.66
CA LEU A 262 -14.13 -7.56 1.23
C LEU A 262 -12.88 -7.40 0.36
N VAL A 263 -11.95 -6.51 0.74
CA VAL A 263 -10.69 -6.32 0.01
C VAL A 263 -9.84 -7.59 0.00
N TYR A 264 -9.75 -8.31 1.12
CA TYR A 264 -9.09 -9.61 1.17
C TYR A 264 -9.76 -10.65 0.25
N VAL A 265 -11.08 -10.72 0.25
CA VAL A 265 -11.87 -11.65 -0.58
C VAL A 265 -11.64 -11.37 -2.07
N GLU A 266 -11.60 -10.10 -2.48
CA GLU A 266 -11.29 -9.71 -3.86
C GLU A 266 -9.87 -10.13 -4.28
N ASP A 267 -8.89 -9.95 -3.39
CA ASP A 267 -7.50 -10.37 -3.59
C ASP A 267 -7.38 -11.90 -3.67
N TRP A 268 -8.06 -12.63 -2.78
CA TRP A 268 -8.11 -14.10 -2.78
C TRP A 268 -8.75 -14.62 -4.06
N HIS A 269 -9.91 -14.09 -4.44
CA HIS A 269 -10.58 -14.50 -5.67
C HIS A 269 -9.75 -14.16 -6.90
N TRP A 270 -9.03 -13.04 -6.87
CA TRP A 270 -8.11 -12.71 -7.95
C TRP A 270 -6.94 -13.70 -8.04
N SER A 271 -6.38 -14.12 -6.91
CA SER A 271 -5.22 -15.02 -6.85
C SER A 271 -5.59 -16.47 -7.16
N GLU A 272 -6.63 -16.98 -6.51
CA GLU A 272 -7.01 -18.40 -6.51
C GLU A 272 -8.23 -18.71 -7.40
N ASP A 273 -8.86 -17.72 -8.02
CA ASP A 273 -10.07 -17.90 -8.83
C ASP A 273 -11.24 -18.52 -8.03
N GLU A 274 -11.24 -18.29 -6.70
CA GLU A 274 -12.20 -18.84 -5.74
C GLU A 274 -12.89 -17.69 -4.99
N LEU A 275 -14.21 -17.59 -5.05
CA LEU A 275 -14.95 -16.56 -4.31
C LEU A 275 -15.34 -17.07 -2.92
N ILE A 276 -14.63 -16.62 -1.90
CA ILE A 276 -14.86 -16.98 -0.50
C ILE A 276 -15.81 -15.97 0.16
N HIS A 277 -17.05 -16.34 0.44
CA HIS A 277 -18.02 -15.40 1.04
C HIS A 277 -19.08 -16.05 1.92
N GLU A 278 -19.52 -17.27 1.61
CA GLU A 278 -20.60 -17.96 2.32
C GLU A 278 -20.23 -18.31 3.77
N ASP A 279 -18.95 -18.62 4.01
CA ASP A 279 -18.44 -19.01 5.34
C ASP A 279 -17.95 -17.81 6.18
N LEU A 280 -18.10 -16.58 5.68
CA LEU A 280 -17.58 -15.38 6.34
C LEU A 280 -18.68 -14.61 7.06
N THR A 281 -18.33 -14.00 8.19
CA THR A 281 -19.23 -13.11 8.94
C THR A 281 -19.15 -11.71 8.33
N TRP A 282 -20.30 -11.18 7.92
CA TRP A 282 -20.42 -9.84 7.32
C TRP A 282 -21.19 -8.84 8.18
N ASN A 283 -21.90 -9.33 9.21
CA ASN A 283 -22.64 -8.53 10.17
C ASN A 283 -21.84 -8.42 11.47
N VAL A 284 -21.05 -7.35 11.58
CA VAL A 284 -20.16 -7.11 12.71
C VAL A 284 -20.87 -6.24 13.75
N PRO A 285 -20.78 -6.53 15.05
CA PRO A 285 -21.35 -5.63 16.06
C PRO A 285 -20.66 -4.27 16.04
N GLU A 286 -21.41 -3.20 16.33
CA GLU A 286 -20.83 -1.87 16.55
C GLU A 286 -19.94 -1.87 17.80
N ALA A 287 -18.84 -1.11 17.73
CA ALA A 287 -17.99 -0.81 18.86
C ALA A 287 -18.47 0.46 19.58
N GLU A 288 -18.30 0.50 20.91
CA GLU A 288 -18.76 1.62 21.76
C GLU A 288 -18.14 2.98 21.41
N ALA A 289 -16.93 2.97 20.83
CA ALA A 289 -16.22 4.19 20.42
C ALA A 289 -16.93 4.95 19.28
N ASP A 290 -17.74 4.24 18.47
CA ASP A 290 -18.59 4.81 17.42
C ASP A 290 -17.89 5.74 16.39
N THR A 291 -16.61 5.47 16.12
CA THR A 291 -15.84 6.24 15.14
C THR A 291 -16.40 6.05 13.73
N THR A 292 -16.61 7.15 13.00
CA THR A 292 -16.90 7.08 11.55
C THR A 292 -15.62 6.82 10.79
N ALA A 293 -15.58 5.76 10.00
CA ALA A 293 -14.39 5.33 9.29
C ALA A 293 -14.70 4.77 7.90
N LEU A 294 -13.69 4.75 7.04
CA LEU A 294 -13.74 4.19 5.70
C LEU A 294 -12.42 3.49 5.38
N LEU A 295 -12.48 2.29 4.82
CA LEU A 295 -11.34 1.68 4.16
C LEU A 295 -11.25 2.19 2.72
N VAL A 296 -10.10 2.72 2.35
CA VAL A 296 -9.79 3.17 0.99
C VAL A 296 -8.77 2.20 0.38
N PRO A 297 -9.21 1.14 -0.32
CA PRO A 297 -8.33 0.32 -1.12
C PRO A 297 -7.98 1.06 -2.41
N THR A 298 -6.70 1.04 -2.78
CA THR A 298 -6.23 1.58 -4.05
C THR A 298 -5.44 0.53 -4.79
N GLY A 299 -5.43 0.58 -6.12
CA GLY A 299 -4.63 -0.38 -6.89
C GLY A 299 -4.50 -0.09 -8.38
N PRO A 300 -3.56 -0.78 -9.05
CA PRO A 300 -3.30 -0.62 -10.48
C PRO A 300 -4.46 -1.05 -11.39
N ALA A 301 -5.43 -1.78 -10.83
CA ALA A 301 -6.61 -2.25 -11.53
C ALA A 301 -7.73 -1.20 -11.64
N ASP A 302 -7.62 -0.10 -10.89
CA ASP A 302 -8.66 0.90 -10.79
C ASP A 302 -8.79 1.72 -12.09
N ARG A 303 -9.98 2.28 -12.30
CA ARG A 303 -10.26 3.12 -13.48
C ARG A 303 -9.57 4.48 -13.42
N MET A 304 -9.29 4.95 -12.21
CA MET A 304 -8.66 6.23 -11.90
C MET A 304 -7.38 5.99 -11.09
N GLU A 305 -6.52 7.00 -10.97
CA GLU A 305 -5.33 6.98 -10.10
C GLU A 305 -5.74 7.13 -8.63
N THR A 306 -6.41 6.12 -8.08
CA THR A 306 -7.05 6.16 -6.75
C THR A 306 -6.08 6.50 -5.62
N GLY A 307 -4.82 6.04 -5.69
CA GLY A 307 -3.78 6.40 -4.72
C GLY A 307 -3.44 7.88 -4.71
N ALA A 308 -3.15 8.48 -5.88
CA ALA A 308 -2.87 9.91 -5.98
C ALA A 308 -4.11 10.75 -5.60
N LEU A 309 -5.31 10.31 -6.01
CA LEU A 309 -6.57 10.96 -5.66
C LEU A 309 -6.86 10.93 -4.16
N PHE A 310 -6.48 9.87 -3.45
CA PHE A 310 -6.59 9.79 -1.99
C PHE A 310 -5.77 10.89 -1.32
N PHE A 311 -4.48 10.99 -1.64
CA PHE A 311 -3.62 12.04 -1.08
C PHE A 311 -4.10 13.44 -1.49
N PHE A 312 -4.49 13.62 -2.74
CA PHE A 312 -5.04 14.89 -3.23
C PHE A 312 -6.30 15.31 -2.47
N ALA A 313 -7.24 14.38 -2.25
CA ALA A 313 -8.47 14.64 -1.50
C ALA A 313 -8.19 15.01 -0.04
N ALA A 314 -7.29 14.28 0.62
CA ALA A 314 -6.86 14.58 2.00
C ALA A 314 -6.22 15.97 2.12
N ILE A 315 -5.23 16.27 1.26
CA ILE A 315 -4.53 17.57 1.26
C ILE A 315 -5.48 18.73 0.94
N SER A 316 -6.43 18.51 0.03
CA SER A 316 -7.39 19.54 -0.38
C SER A 316 -8.43 19.83 0.69
N ALA A 317 -8.74 18.86 1.55
CA ALA A 317 -9.69 19.03 2.65
C ALA A 317 -9.14 19.89 3.80
N ALA A 318 -7.81 19.96 3.94
CA ALA A 318 -7.14 20.63 5.04
C ALA A 318 -7.44 22.14 5.11
N ARG A 319 -7.60 22.65 6.33
CA ARG A 319 -7.84 24.06 6.63
C ARG A 319 -6.69 24.68 7.41
N GLU A 320 -6.06 23.93 8.30
CA GLU A 320 -5.08 24.40 9.27
C GLU A 320 -3.74 23.65 9.14
N ARG A 321 -3.75 22.30 9.13
CA ARG A 321 -2.52 21.51 9.11
C ARG A 321 -2.62 20.24 8.27
N ILE A 322 -1.45 19.81 7.77
CA ILE A 322 -1.25 18.58 7.01
C ILE A 322 0.05 17.95 7.48
N TRP A 323 -0.03 16.86 8.22
CA TRP A 323 1.15 16.10 8.63
C TRP A 323 1.15 14.72 7.96
N ILE A 324 2.24 14.39 7.27
CA ILE A 324 2.40 13.12 6.56
C ILE A 324 3.68 12.45 7.03
N ALA A 325 3.60 11.22 7.54
CA ALA A 325 4.75 10.37 7.79
C ALA A 325 4.77 9.24 6.75
N SER A 326 5.87 9.13 6.00
CA SER A 326 6.05 8.17 4.91
C SER A 326 7.52 7.77 4.77
N PRO A 327 7.86 6.48 4.54
CA PRO A 327 9.26 6.07 4.31
C PRO A 327 9.87 6.71 3.07
N TYR A 328 9.03 7.05 2.08
CA TYR A 328 9.46 7.63 0.82
C TYR A 328 8.63 8.87 0.50
N CYS A 329 9.26 9.86 -0.12
CA CYS A 329 8.63 11.10 -0.57
C CYS A 329 9.02 11.34 -2.02
N VAL A 330 8.32 10.66 -2.93
CA VAL A 330 8.47 10.79 -4.38
C VAL A 330 7.08 11.02 -4.99
N PRO A 331 6.36 12.09 -4.59
CA PRO A 331 5.00 12.32 -5.04
C PRO A 331 4.96 12.59 -6.55
N ASP A 332 3.80 12.34 -7.15
CA ASP A 332 3.53 12.79 -8.52
C ASP A 332 3.22 14.29 -8.57
N THR A 333 3.06 14.80 -9.79
CA THR A 333 2.87 16.24 -10.03
C THR A 333 1.62 16.78 -9.33
N ASP A 334 0.54 15.99 -9.25
CA ASP A 334 -0.73 16.45 -8.70
C ASP A 334 -0.66 16.56 -7.17
N VAL A 335 -0.10 15.54 -6.51
CA VAL A 335 0.12 15.55 -5.06
C VAL A 335 1.17 16.60 -4.67
N LEU A 336 2.25 16.73 -5.44
CA LEU A 336 3.27 17.76 -5.24
C LEU A 336 2.66 19.18 -5.34
N THR A 337 1.79 19.40 -6.33
CA THR A 337 1.10 20.68 -6.51
C THR A 337 0.14 20.98 -5.37
N ALA A 338 -0.60 19.97 -4.89
CA ALA A 338 -1.51 20.11 -3.76
C ALA A 338 -0.76 20.48 -2.47
N LEU A 339 0.38 19.85 -2.18
CA LEU A 339 1.22 20.17 -1.01
C LEU A 339 1.72 21.62 -1.05
N LYS A 340 2.26 22.05 -2.20
CA LYS A 340 2.72 23.43 -2.40
C LYS A 340 1.58 24.43 -2.25
N HIS A 341 0.43 24.15 -2.83
CA HIS A 341 -0.74 25.02 -2.72
C HIS A 341 -1.21 25.16 -1.27
N ALA A 342 -1.25 24.05 -0.52
CA ALA A 342 -1.60 24.08 0.89
C ALA A 342 -0.63 24.94 1.73
N ALA A 343 0.67 24.80 1.50
CA ALA A 343 1.68 25.61 2.20
C ALA A 343 1.61 27.10 1.80
N LEU A 344 1.43 27.41 0.52
CA LEU A 344 1.22 28.79 0.03
C LEU A 344 -0.07 29.42 0.58
N ALA A 345 -1.07 28.61 0.94
CA ALA A 345 -2.28 29.05 1.62
C ALA A 345 -2.08 29.30 3.12
N GLY A 346 -0.86 29.16 3.65
CA GLY A 346 -0.50 29.44 5.04
C GLY A 346 -0.79 28.28 6.01
N ARG A 347 -1.04 27.06 5.51
CA ARG A 347 -1.29 25.87 6.33
C ARG A 347 0.02 25.29 6.86
N ASP A 348 -0.01 24.67 8.04
CA ASP A 348 1.14 23.95 8.61
C ASP A 348 1.33 22.60 7.91
N VAL A 349 2.16 22.57 6.86
CA VAL A 349 2.45 21.36 6.09
C VAL A 349 3.79 20.76 6.52
N ARG A 350 3.75 19.55 7.07
CA ARG A 350 4.93 18.80 7.53
C ARG A 350 4.99 17.43 6.89
N VAL A 351 6.14 17.07 6.34
CA VAL A 351 6.41 15.73 5.81
C VAL A 351 7.57 15.12 6.59
N LEU A 352 7.29 14.05 7.34
CA LEU A 352 8.27 13.28 8.07
C LEU A 352 8.73 12.10 7.21
N VAL A 353 10.06 12.00 7.02
CA VAL A 353 10.74 10.95 6.25
C VAL A 353 11.88 10.34 7.09
N PRO A 354 12.34 9.11 6.80
CA PRO A 354 13.49 8.54 7.51
C PRO A 354 14.79 9.26 7.14
N ASP A 355 15.69 9.43 8.11
CA ASP A 355 17.08 9.79 7.83
C ASP A 355 17.87 8.59 7.29
N MET A 356 17.62 7.42 7.91
CA MET A 356 18.23 6.13 7.58
C MET A 356 17.72 5.57 6.25
N ILE A 357 18.56 4.80 5.57
CA ILE A 357 18.32 4.30 4.21
C ILE A 357 18.07 2.79 4.24
N ASP A 358 16.90 2.36 3.80
CA ASP A 358 16.60 0.97 3.43
C ASP A 358 16.78 0.75 1.91
N HIS A 359 16.38 1.72 1.10
CA HIS A 359 16.41 1.69 -0.36
C HIS A 359 17.01 2.97 -0.92
N HIS A 360 18.20 2.85 -1.52
CA HIS A 360 19.00 4.00 -1.95
C HIS A 360 18.32 4.87 -3.02
N ILE A 361 17.65 4.27 -4.01
CA ILE A 361 17.07 5.02 -5.13
C ILE A 361 15.90 5.92 -4.69
N PRO A 362 14.84 5.41 -4.02
CA PRO A 362 13.76 6.27 -3.55
C PRO A 362 14.24 7.30 -2.51
N TRP A 363 15.12 6.90 -1.58
CA TRP A 363 15.70 7.83 -0.60
C TRP A 363 16.44 8.98 -1.28
N LEU A 364 17.26 8.69 -2.29
CA LEU A 364 18.04 9.69 -3.01
C LEU A 364 17.15 10.56 -3.91
N ALA A 365 16.13 9.98 -4.55
CA ALA A 365 15.18 10.70 -5.39
C ALA A 365 14.41 11.77 -4.61
N ALA A 366 14.05 11.50 -3.35
CA ALA A 366 13.30 12.43 -2.50
C ALA A 366 13.98 13.81 -2.36
N PHE A 367 15.31 13.85 -2.30
CA PHE A 367 16.07 15.11 -2.22
C PHE A 367 15.87 16.03 -3.44
N ALA A 368 15.45 15.48 -4.59
CA ALA A 368 15.12 16.27 -5.78
C ALA A 368 13.73 16.92 -5.74
N TYR A 369 12.94 16.63 -4.69
CA TYR A 369 11.62 17.23 -4.43
C TYR A 369 11.67 18.21 -3.25
N PHE A 370 12.59 18.03 -2.31
CA PHE A 370 12.64 18.83 -1.08
C PHE A 370 12.85 20.33 -1.32
N ASP A 371 13.66 20.74 -2.29
CA ASP A 371 13.86 22.17 -2.60
C ASP A 371 12.53 22.83 -2.97
N GLU A 372 11.81 22.27 -3.95
CA GLU A 372 10.54 22.84 -4.44
C GLU A 372 9.43 22.83 -3.38
N LEU A 373 9.41 21.81 -2.50
CA LEU A 373 8.49 21.75 -1.36
C LEU A 373 8.82 22.83 -0.32
N ARG A 374 10.10 22.98 0.04
CA ARG A 374 10.54 23.97 1.04
C ARG A 374 10.35 25.39 0.56
N ASP A 375 10.62 25.66 -0.72
CA ASP A 375 10.40 26.97 -1.34
C ASP A 375 8.92 27.40 -1.25
N ALA A 376 7.99 26.43 -1.22
CA ALA A 376 6.56 26.70 -1.04
C ALA A 376 6.12 26.80 0.45
N GLY A 377 7.01 26.53 1.40
CA GLY A 377 6.74 26.57 2.84
C GLY A 377 6.48 25.20 3.50
N VAL A 378 6.63 24.09 2.78
CA VAL A 378 6.51 22.75 3.35
C VAL A 378 7.72 22.41 4.20
N GLN A 379 7.50 21.95 5.43
CA GLN A 379 8.56 21.54 6.35
C GLN A 379 8.89 20.07 6.15
N ILE A 380 10.13 19.77 5.79
CA ILE A 380 10.62 18.39 5.64
C ILE A 380 11.37 18.00 6.91
N TRP A 381 10.89 16.99 7.63
CA TRP A 381 11.49 16.48 8.85
C TRP A 381 12.13 15.12 8.61
N ARG A 382 13.35 14.91 9.12
CA ARG A 382 14.10 13.67 8.96
C ARG A 382 14.23 12.97 10.31
N TYR A 383 13.55 11.84 10.46
CA TYR A 383 13.52 11.04 11.69
C TYR A 383 14.88 10.41 11.99
N ARG A 384 15.36 10.52 13.25
CA ARG A 384 16.73 10.12 13.62
C ARG A 384 16.80 8.91 14.55
N ARG A 385 15.70 8.50 15.19
CA ARG A 385 15.68 7.41 16.18
C ARG A 385 15.45 6.05 15.51
N GLY A 386 16.33 5.66 14.60
CA GLY A 386 16.24 4.42 13.81
C GLY A 386 15.57 4.62 12.45
N PHE A 387 14.94 3.56 11.92
CA PHE A 387 14.25 3.61 10.63
C PHE A 387 12.76 3.87 10.82
N MET A 388 12.22 4.89 10.16
CA MET A 388 10.80 5.22 10.17
C MET A 388 10.14 4.73 8.89
N HIS A 389 9.09 3.93 9.05
CA HIS A 389 8.37 3.29 7.97
C HIS A 389 6.85 3.48 8.06
N GLN A 390 6.39 4.53 8.75
CA GLN A 390 4.97 4.85 8.89
C GLN A 390 4.30 5.22 7.55
N LYS A 391 2.98 5.00 7.45
CA LYS A 391 2.13 5.55 6.37
C LYS A 391 0.94 6.21 7.02
N VAL A 392 1.19 7.38 7.56
CA VAL A 392 0.24 8.12 8.39
C VAL A 392 -0.01 9.48 7.75
N VAL A 393 -1.28 9.85 7.65
CA VAL A 393 -1.73 11.17 7.20
C VAL A 393 -2.64 11.74 8.28
N LEU A 394 -2.38 12.96 8.70
CA LEU A 394 -3.21 13.73 9.63
C LEU A 394 -3.61 15.05 8.96
N ILE A 395 -4.90 15.32 8.93
CA ILE A 395 -5.49 16.53 8.38
C ILE A 395 -6.29 17.21 9.48
N ASP A 396 -5.86 18.44 9.82
CA ASP A 396 -6.45 19.24 10.90
C ASP A 396 -6.58 18.42 12.20
N ASP A 397 -7.69 18.59 12.92
CA ASP A 397 -8.09 17.76 14.06
C ASP A 397 -9.23 16.79 13.68
N ASP A 398 -9.59 16.67 12.40
CA ASP A 398 -10.86 16.04 11.99
C ASP A 398 -10.68 14.73 11.22
N LEU A 399 -9.51 14.48 10.63
CA LEU A 399 -9.25 13.30 9.80
C LEU A 399 -7.83 12.78 10.01
N ALA A 400 -7.73 11.48 10.28
CA ALA A 400 -6.46 10.76 10.22
C ALA A 400 -6.58 9.47 9.41
N ALA A 401 -5.49 9.08 8.75
CA ALA A 401 -5.43 7.87 7.98
C ALA A 401 -4.14 7.08 8.25
N ILE A 402 -4.28 5.77 8.41
CA ILE A 402 -3.18 4.82 8.67
C ILE A 402 -3.35 3.62 7.74
N GLY A 403 -2.28 3.14 7.14
CA GLY A 403 -2.35 1.98 6.27
C GLY A 403 -1.03 1.60 5.62
N THR A 404 -1.08 1.28 4.33
CA THR A 404 0.05 0.68 3.61
C THR A 404 0.64 1.59 2.53
N SER A 405 -0.09 2.65 2.12
CA SER A 405 0.28 3.55 1.01
C SER A 405 1.38 4.53 1.37
N ASN A 406 2.51 4.46 0.66
CA ASN A 406 3.56 5.47 0.74
C ASN A 406 3.17 6.75 -0.03
N LEU A 407 3.87 7.85 0.25
CA LEU A 407 3.85 9.09 -0.54
C LEU A 407 4.80 8.98 -1.76
N ASP A 408 4.56 8.00 -2.63
CA ASP A 408 5.36 7.73 -3.83
C ASP A 408 4.51 7.25 -5.03
N ASN A 409 5.10 7.29 -6.23
CA ASN A 409 4.38 6.94 -7.46
C ASN A 409 4.04 5.43 -7.50
N ARG A 410 4.85 4.59 -6.88
CA ARG A 410 4.66 3.15 -6.82
C ARG A 410 3.40 2.78 -6.03
N SER A 411 3.20 3.33 -4.84
CA SER A 411 1.96 3.17 -4.07
C SER A 411 0.77 3.82 -4.79
N PHE A 412 0.97 4.93 -5.50
CA PHE A 412 -0.12 5.57 -6.23
C PHE A 412 -0.64 4.74 -7.41
N ARG A 413 0.23 3.94 -8.05
CA ARG A 413 -0.03 3.42 -9.40
C ARG A 413 0.20 1.93 -9.60
N LEU A 414 1.12 1.33 -8.86
CA LEU A 414 1.65 -0.01 -9.13
C LEU A 414 1.31 -0.99 -8.02
N ASN A 415 1.27 -0.56 -6.77
CA ASN A 415 0.91 -1.44 -5.65
C ASN A 415 -0.60 -1.46 -5.43
N PHE A 416 -1.10 -2.63 -5.01
CA PHE A 416 -2.35 -2.70 -4.28
C PHE A 416 -2.07 -2.29 -2.84
N GLU A 417 -2.81 -1.31 -2.36
CA GLU A 417 -2.66 -0.70 -1.04
C GLU A 417 -4.03 -0.61 -0.34
N ALA A 418 -4.01 -0.29 0.95
CA ALA A 418 -5.20 -0.01 1.76
C ALA A 418 -4.88 1.04 2.82
N MET A 419 -5.75 2.04 2.95
CA MET A 419 -5.70 3.05 4.02
C MET A 419 -7.01 3.03 4.80
N VAL A 420 -6.96 2.98 6.12
CA VAL A 420 -8.14 3.26 6.96
C VAL A 420 -8.16 4.75 7.26
N VAL A 421 -9.27 5.40 6.92
CA VAL A 421 -9.52 6.81 7.18
C VAL A 421 -10.52 6.91 8.33
N GLY A 422 -10.13 7.52 9.44
CA GLY A 422 -11.03 7.88 10.54
C GLY A 422 -11.42 9.35 10.43
N PHE A 423 -12.71 9.62 10.43
CA PHE A 423 -13.28 10.97 10.45
C PHE A 423 -13.75 11.31 11.87
N ASP A 424 -12.79 11.42 12.78
CA ASP A 424 -13.04 11.54 14.22
C ASP A 424 -11.93 12.30 14.93
N GLU A 425 -12.33 13.24 15.79
CA GLU A 425 -11.40 14.13 16.51
C GLU A 425 -10.57 13.38 17.54
N THR A 426 -11.14 12.37 18.20
CA THR A 426 -10.41 11.58 19.21
C THR A 426 -9.33 10.73 18.56
N PHE A 427 -9.64 10.11 17.42
CA PHE A 427 -8.67 9.36 16.63
C PHE A 427 -7.58 10.28 16.06
N ALA A 428 -7.96 11.43 15.50
CA ALA A 428 -7.01 12.42 14.98
C ALA A 428 -6.08 12.94 16.08
N ALA A 429 -6.59 13.20 17.29
CA ALA A 429 -5.77 13.63 18.43
C ALA A 429 -4.74 12.58 18.86
N ARG A 430 -5.11 11.29 18.90
CA ARG A 430 -4.15 10.20 19.18
C ARG A 430 -3.06 10.09 18.11
N VAL A 431 -3.42 10.34 16.86
CA VAL A 431 -2.46 10.38 15.75
C VAL A 431 -1.53 11.59 15.87
N ALA A 432 -2.06 12.75 16.23
CA ALA A 432 -1.26 13.94 16.50
C ALA A 432 -0.24 13.70 17.62
N GLU A 433 -0.65 13.06 18.72
CA GLU A 433 0.21 12.79 19.88
C GLU A 433 1.47 12.02 19.51
N PHE A 434 1.36 10.87 18.82
CA PHE A 434 2.56 10.11 18.45
C PHE A 434 3.37 10.80 17.35
N LEU A 435 2.73 11.57 16.45
CA LEU A 435 3.46 12.33 15.43
C LEU A 435 4.27 13.47 16.06
N GLU A 436 3.75 14.12 17.10
CA GLU A 436 4.49 15.13 17.85
C GLU A 436 5.73 14.52 18.55
N GLU A 437 5.60 13.33 19.13
CA GLU A 437 6.76 12.58 19.64
C GLU A 437 7.76 12.27 18.51
N ASP A 438 7.28 11.82 17.36
CA ASP A 438 8.12 11.50 16.20
C ASP A 438 8.84 12.74 15.65
N PHE A 439 8.18 13.90 15.61
CA PHE A 439 8.80 15.18 15.26
C PHE A 439 9.84 15.61 16.29
N GLY A 440 9.61 15.35 17.59
CA GLY A 440 10.59 15.57 18.65
C GLY A 440 11.87 14.72 18.50
N ASN A 441 11.78 13.59 17.79
CA ASN A 441 12.90 12.71 17.43
C ASN A 441 13.43 12.94 16.00
N ALA A 442 13.02 14.04 15.36
CA ALA A 442 13.40 14.38 14.00
C ALA A 442 14.19 15.70 13.94
N THR A 443 14.92 15.88 12.85
CA THR A 443 15.58 17.15 12.53
C THR A 443 14.94 17.75 11.30
N LEU A 444 14.63 19.05 11.35
CA LEU A 444 14.22 19.79 10.16
C LEU A 444 15.32 19.71 9.09
N SER A 445 14.93 19.45 7.86
CA SER A 445 15.82 19.40 6.70
C SER A 445 15.70 20.71 5.94
N ASP A 446 16.62 21.61 6.22
CA ASP A 446 16.67 23.01 5.78
C ASP A 446 17.79 23.27 4.75
N SER A 447 18.72 22.33 4.58
CA SER A 447 19.80 22.46 3.60
C SER A 447 19.33 22.22 2.15
N PRO A 448 19.50 23.18 1.22
CA PRO A 448 19.12 23.02 -0.19
C PRO A 448 19.96 21.95 -0.89
N LEU A 449 19.46 21.35 -1.98
CA LEU A 449 20.16 20.31 -2.73
C LEU A 449 21.55 20.76 -3.20
N SER A 450 21.69 22.04 -3.54
CA SER A 450 22.97 22.65 -3.96
C SER A 450 24.06 22.64 -2.89
N ALA A 451 23.67 22.62 -1.61
CA ALA A 451 24.56 22.57 -0.45
C ALA A 451 24.84 21.13 0.03
N GLN A 452 24.13 20.13 -0.51
CA GLN A 452 24.35 18.73 -0.17
C GLN A 452 25.68 18.21 -0.71
N GLY A 453 26.21 17.15 -0.09
CA GLY A 453 27.41 16.46 -0.57
C GLY A 453 27.24 15.95 -2.01
N VAL A 454 28.37 15.79 -2.72
CA VAL A 454 28.44 15.46 -4.16
C VAL A 454 27.52 14.29 -4.56
N ARG A 455 27.46 13.24 -3.73
CA ARG A 455 26.61 12.07 -3.98
C ARG A 455 25.12 12.42 -4.04
N ILE A 456 24.63 13.22 -3.09
CA ILE A 456 23.21 13.62 -3.04
C ILE A 456 22.93 14.66 -4.12
N ARG A 457 23.77 15.69 -4.21
CA ARG A 457 23.60 16.82 -5.13
C ARG A 457 23.43 16.39 -6.59
N TYR A 458 24.28 15.47 -7.07
CA TYR A 458 24.22 15.00 -8.45
C TYR A 458 23.43 13.70 -8.62
N GLY A 459 23.34 12.90 -7.56
CA GLY A 459 22.61 11.63 -7.59
C GLY A 459 21.10 11.80 -7.53
N ALA A 460 20.58 12.78 -6.78
CA ALA A 460 19.14 12.99 -6.61
C ALA A 460 18.40 13.27 -7.94
N PRO A 461 18.88 14.18 -8.82
CA PRO A 461 18.25 14.40 -10.12
C PRO A 461 18.25 13.15 -11.02
N ILE A 462 19.31 12.33 -10.94
CA ILE A 462 19.41 11.06 -11.69
C ILE A 462 18.43 10.03 -11.13
N ALA A 463 18.36 9.89 -9.81
CA ALA A 463 17.43 8.99 -9.14
C ALA A 463 15.96 9.36 -9.43
N ARG A 464 15.65 10.67 -9.52
CA ARG A 464 14.32 11.18 -9.89
C ARG A 464 13.86 10.72 -11.28
N LEU A 465 14.76 10.38 -12.21
CA LEU A 465 14.36 9.81 -13.51
C LEU A 465 13.62 8.47 -13.38
N PHE A 466 13.84 7.76 -12.26
CA PHE A 466 13.14 6.51 -11.97
C PHE A 466 11.81 6.74 -11.25
N ALA A 467 11.45 7.99 -10.88
CA ALA A 467 10.25 8.31 -10.11
C ALA A 467 8.96 7.61 -10.57
N PRO A 468 8.67 7.41 -11.87
CA PRO A 468 7.47 6.68 -12.29
C PRO A 468 7.37 5.22 -11.78
N LEU A 469 8.48 4.63 -11.32
CA LEU A 469 8.58 3.27 -10.78
C LEU A 469 8.83 3.23 -9.27
N LEU A 470 9.15 4.38 -8.66
CA LEU A 470 9.54 4.53 -7.26
C LEU A 470 8.36 4.75 -6.34
#